data_AF-A0A180EP86-F1
#
_entry.id   AF-A0A180EP86-F1
#
_cell.length_a   1.000
_cell.length_b   1.000
_cell.length_c   1.000
_cell.angle_alpha   90.00
_cell.angle_beta   90.00
_cell.angle_gamma   90.00
#
_symmetry.space_group_name_H-M   'P 1'
#
loop_
_entity.id
_entity.type
_entity.pdbx_description
1 polymer ?
#
loop_
_entity_poly.entity_id
_entity_poly.type
_entity_poly.pdbx_seq_one_letter_code
_entity_poly.pdbx_strand_id
1 'polypeptide(L)'
;MNIKKQIEYAIQKDIEEFWEWAQKFYSREQIVHGNADSPSFPNWNRVEHNLEKAFNQLEFETLEEKHLDNIIFLIAQQWDIGIILNWFNKGNEEVSQIGMTQKQLQILSNRGLKLKLPDAKSQFAASLYKIDNKSVAIELLLKYYNDEDEYVRRCSLRSLHKLAYNEINPLLLKTWKENSEHGRMMCLQIWSEINEDYFNKYSRVAQKDKREYLSKYAQRLVKEKSTMARNDKRISKLG
;
A
#
# COMPACT_ATOMS: atom_id res chain seq x y z
N MET A 1 3.70 29.75 22.03
CA MET A 1 4.23 28.37 21.88
C MET A 1 4.74 28.24 20.45
N ASN A 2 5.92 27.66 20.21
CA ASN A 2 6.47 27.45 18.86
C ASN A 2 5.47 26.61 18.02
N ILE A 3 5.24 26.99 16.76
CA ILE A 3 4.30 26.31 15.86
C ILE A 3 4.57 24.80 15.74
N LYS A 4 5.84 24.38 15.72
CA LYS A 4 6.24 22.97 15.75
C LYS A 4 5.64 22.25 16.96
N LYS A 5 5.83 22.82 18.16
CA LYS A 5 5.32 22.26 19.41
C LYS A 5 3.78 22.25 19.47
N GLN A 6 3.12 23.23 18.82
CA GLN A 6 1.65 23.25 18.72
C GLN A 6 1.11 22.10 17.89
N ILE A 7 1.72 21.83 16.73
CA ILE A 7 1.32 20.74 15.84
C ILE A 7 1.64 19.38 16.48
N GLU A 8 2.84 19.23 17.04
CA GLU A 8 3.25 18.02 17.77
C GLU A 8 2.29 17.69 18.93
N TYR A 9 1.89 18.69 19.70
CA TYR A 9 0.90 18.54 20.77
C TYR A 9 -0.49 18.16 20.24
N ALA A 10 -0.94 18.78 19.15
CA ALA A 10 -2.23 18.47 18.54
C ALA A 10 -2.31 17.02 18.06
N ILE A 11 -1.26 16.53 17.37
CA ILE A 11 -1.17 15.13 16.94
C ILE A 11 -1.12 14.18 18.13
N GLN A 12 -0.37 14.50 19.18
CA GLN A 12 -0.35 13.68 20.40
C GLN A 12 -1.74 13.60 21.05
N LYS A 13 -2.48 14.71 21.09
CA LYS A 13 -3.85 14.74 21.62
C LYS A 13 -4.81 13.90 20.76
N ASP A 14 -4.65 13.92 19.44
CA ASP A 14 -5.44 13.08 18.54
C ASP A 14 -5.21 11.58 18.80
N ILE A 15 -3.96 11.18 19.07
CA ILE A 15 -3.62 9.81 19.48
C ILE A 15 -4.32 9.42 20.78
N GLU A 16 -4.23 10.28 21.79
CA GLU A 16 -4.83 10.04 23.11
C GLU A 16 -6.34 9.86 23.00
N GLU A 17 -7.02 10.79 22.32
CA GLU A 17 -8.47 10.71 22.12
C GLU A 17 -8.89 9.51 21.25
N PHE A 18 -8.07 9.13 20.26
CA PHE A 18 -8.30 7.89 19.50
C PHE A 18 -8.23 6.67 20.41
N TRP A 19 -7.19 6.56 21.25
CA TRP A 19 -7.05 5.43 22.17
C TRP A 19 -8.17 5.38 23.20
N GLU A 20 -8.60 6.51 23.75
CA GLU A 20 -9.73 6.60 24.67
C GLU A 20 -11.04 6.14 24.03
N TRP A 21 -11.24 6.46 22.74
CA TRP A 21 -12.41 6.02 21.99
C TRP A 21 -12.32 4.53 21.61
N ALA A 22 -11.22 4.10 20.99
CA ALA A 22 -11.08 2.77 20.39
C ALA A 22 -11.11 1.65 21.43
N GLN A 23 -10.54 1.88 22.63
CA GLN A 23 -10.53 0.88 23.71
C GLN A 23 -11.91 0.59 24.30
N LYS A 24 -12.94 1.37 23.95
CA LYS A 24 -14.33 1.05 24.31
C LYS A 24 -14.89 -0.11 23.49
N PHE A 25 -14.28 -0.41 22.34
CA PHE A 25 -14.80 -1.35 21.35
C PHE A 25 -13.81 -2.47 21.00
N TYR A 26 -12.50 -2.21 21.11
CA TYR A 26 -11.45 -3.11 20.65
C TYR A 26 -10.34 -3.27 21.69
N SER A 27 -9.69 -4.44 21.69
CA SER A 27 -8.47 -4.63 22.46
C SER A 27 -7.30 -3.87 21.83
N ARG A 28 -6.26 -3.61 22.62
CA ARG A 28 -5.02 -2.98 22.14
C ARG A 28 -4.37 -3.79 21.02
N GLU A 29 -4.39 -5.11 21.13
CA GLU A 29 -3.85 -6.03 20.14
C GLU A 29 -4.63 -5.94 18.82
N GLN A 30 -5.96 -5.85 18.88
CA GLN A 30 -6.79 -5.72 17.67
C GLN A 30 -6.44 -4.43 16.91
N ILE A 31 -6.28 -3.31 17.62
CA ILE A 31 -5.93 -2.00 17.04
C ILE A 31 -4.53 -2.03 16.39
N VAL A 32 -3.53 -2.56 17.11
CA VAL A 32 -2.13 -2.56 16.64
C VAL A 32 -1.92 -3.52 15.46
N HIS A 33 -2.65 -4.63 15.40
CA HIS A 33 -2.53 -5.61 14.31
C HIS A 33 -3.48 -5.34 13.13
N GLY A 34 -4.19 -4.21 13.12
CA GLY A 34 -5.10 -3.87 12.01
C GLY A 34 -6.36 -4.73 11.92
N ASN A 35 -6.74 -5.37 13.02
CA ASN A 35 -7.95 -6.17 13.13
C ASN A 35 -9.16 -5.36 13.65
N ALA A 36 -8.97 -4.06 13.84
CA ALA A 36 -10.00 -3.12 14.26
C ALA A 36 -10.19 -2.05 13.18
N ASP A 37 -11.35 -2.04 12.56
CA ASP A 37 -11.72 -0.98 11.63
C ASP A 37 -12.34 0.19 12.41
N SER A 38 -11.86 1.41 12.15
CA SER A 38 -12.17 2.59 12.95
C SER A 38 -12.81 3.75 12.17
N PRO A 39 -13.71 3.53 11.19
CA PRO A 39 -14.26 4.60 10.36
C PRO A 39 -15.19 5.51 11.18
N SER A 40 -15.72 5.01 12.29
CA SER A 40 -16.65 5.72 13.17
C SER A 40 -15.96 6.56 14.26
N PHE A 41 -14.63 6.72 14.23
CA PHE A 41 -13.97 7.65 15.15
C PHE A 41 -14.45 9.08 14.86
N PRO A 42 -15.08 9.78 15.83
CA PRO A 42 -15.78 11.03 15.55
C PRO A 42 -14.87 12.20 15.16
N ASN A 43 -13.57 12.11 15.47
CA ASN A 43 -12.63 13.21 15.31
C ASN A 43 -11.75 13.10 14.05
N TRP A 44 -12.07 12.23 13.10
CA TRP A 44 -11.27 12.07 11.87
C TRP A 44 -11.03 13.38 11.12
N ASN A 45 -12.04 14.24 10.97
CA ASN A 45 -11.86 15.55 10.32
C ASN A 45 -10.80 16.42 11.00
N ARG A 46 -10.69 16.34 12.34
CA ARG A 46 -9.69 17.09 13.10
C ARG A 46 -8.31 16.47 12.94
N VAL A 47 -8.22 15.13 12.94
CA VAL A 47 -6.99 14.39 12.66
C VAL A 47 -6.43 14.75 11.30
N GLU A 48 -7.27 14.71 10.25
CA GLU A 48 -6.87 15.06 8.88
C GLU A 48 -6.34 16.49 8.80
N HIS A 49 -7.05 17.45 9.40
CA HIS A 49 -6.61 18.86 9.46
C HIS A 49 -5.26 19.04 10.18
N ASN A 50 -5.05 18.32 11.28
CA ASN A 50 -3.79 18.39 12.02
C ASN A 50 -2.64 17.72 11.26
N LEU A 51 -2.91 16.62 10.54
CA LEU A 51 -1.95 15.97 9.66
C LEU A 51 -1.61 16.83 8.45
N GLU A 52 -2.58 17.50 7.83
CA GLU A 52 -2.35 18.47 6.77
C GLU A 52 -1.42 19.59 7.23
N LYS A 53 -1.68 20.16 8.41
CA LYS A 53 -0.76 21.15 9.03
C LYS A 53 0.62 20.57 9.26
N ALA A 54 0.72 19.33 9.72
CA ALA A 54 2.00 18.67 9.93
C ALA A 54 2.78 18.54 8.62
N PHE A 55 2.14 18.07 7.56
CA PHE A 55 2.76 17.93 6.23
C PHE A 55 3.17 19.27 5.63
N ASN A 56 2.39 20.33 5.84
CA ASN A 56 2.67 21.63 5.26
C ASN A 56 3.70 22.46 6.05
N GLN A 57 3.89 22.21 7.35
CA GLN A 57 4.63 23.13 8.24
C GLN A 57 5.75 22.49 9.06
N LEU A 58 5.88 21.16 9.08
CA LEU A 58 6.96 20.48 9.81
C LEU A 58 8.07 19.98 8.89
N GLU A 59 9.30 20.12 9.36
CA GLU A 59 10.49 19.49 8.77
C GLU A 59 10.68 18.08 9.37
N PHE A 60 10.27 17.06 8.64
CA PHE A 60 10.18 15.67 9.13
C PHE A 60 11.55 15.07 9.49
N GLU A 61 12.63 15.58 8.89
CA GLU A 61 14.01 15.19 9.17
C GLU A 61 14.48 15.60 10.57
N THR A 62 13.81 16.59 11.16
CA THR A 62 14.14 17.14 12.49
C THR A 62 13.18 16.66 13.58
N LEU A 63 12.19 15.83 13.22
CA LEU A 63 11.22 15.31 14.16
C LEU A 63 11.82 14.15 14.96
N GLU A 64 11.52 14.12 16.25
CA GLU A 64 11.82 12.95 17.07
C GLU A 64 11.04 11.73 16.57
N GLU A 65 11.61 10.54 16.75
CA GLU A 65 10.99 9.29 16.28
C GLU A 65 9.56 9.11 16.83
N LYS A 66 9.29 9.54 18.07
CA LYS A 66 7.95 9.50 18.67
C LYS A 66 6.91 10.27 17.86
N HIS A 67 7.26 11.43 17.32
CA HIS A 67 6.32 12.24 16.53
C HIS A 67 6.05 11.60 15.16
N LEU A 68 7.07 11.00 14.54
CA LEU A 68 6.88 10.19 13.35
C LEU A 68 5.99 8.98 13.64
N ASP A 69 6.19 8.28 14.76
CA ASP A 69 5.38 7.13 15.16
C ASP A 69 3.91 7.49 15.34
N ASN A 70 3.62 8.64 15.95
CA ASN A 70 2.24 9.13 16.10
C ASN A 70 1.59 9.38 14.74
N ILE A 71 2.29 10.04 13.82
CA ILE A 71 1.78 10.28 12.46
C ILE A 71 1.51 8.94 11.76
N ILE A 72 2.44 7.98 11.85
CA ILE A 72 2.29 6.66 11.24
C ILE A 72 1.13 5.88 11.86
N PHE A 73 0.95 5.98 13.18
CA PHE A 73 -0.17 5.34 13.85
C PHE A 73 -1.51 5.86 13.31
N LEU A 74 -1.70 7.18 13.21
CA LEU A 74 -2.93 7.74 12.66
C LEU A 74 -3.18 7.30 11.21
N ILE A 75 -2.11 7.26 10.38
CA ILE A 75 -2.19 6.70 9.02
C ILE A 75 -2.67 5.24 9.04
N ALA A 76 -2.13 4.41 9.95
CA ALA A 76 -2.53 3.00 10.07
C ALA A 76 -4.02 2.82 10.34
N GLN A 77 -4.63 3.73 11.12
CA GLN A 77 -6.02 3.59 11.57
C GLN A 77 -7.07 4.04 10.54
N GLN A 78 -6.65 4.57 9.38
CA GLN A 78 -7.55 5.13 8.38
C GLN A 78 -7.64 4.25 7.12
N TRP A 79 -8.68 3.40 7.05
CA TRP A 79 -8.85 2.40 5.98
C TRP A 79 -9.78 2.81 4.82
N ASP A 80 -10.93 3.46 5.09
CA ASP A 80 -12.03 3.45 4.10
C ASP A 80 -12.48 4.81 3.52
N ILE A 81 -12.36 5.95 4.21
CA ILE A 81 -13.03 7.21 3.78
C ILE A 81 -12.06 8.38 3.47
N GLY A 82 -10.77 8.20 3.69
CA GLY A 82 -9.79 9.23 3.41
C GLY A 82 -8.41 8.61 3.43
N ILE A 83 -8.06 7.85 2.39
CA ILE A 83 -6.71 7.32 2.30
C ILE A 83 -5.79 8.55 2.25
N ILE A 84 -5.09 8.86 3.35
CA ILE A 84 -4.10 9.94 3.34
C ILE A 84 -3.21 9.71 2.12
N LEU A 85 -2.77 8.48 1.91
CA LEU A 85 -1.99 8.07 0.75
C LEU A 85 -2.78 7.71 -0.53
N ASN A 86 -3.97 8.30 -0.78
CA ASN A 86 -4.95 7.83 -1.78
C ASN A 86 -4.40 7.46 -3.17
N TRP A 87 -5.06 6.52 -3.82
CA TRP A 87 -4.77 5.95 -5.13
C TRP A 87 -4.80 6.95 -6.30
N PHE A 88 -5.41 8.13 -6.12
CA PHE A 88 -5.52 9.15 -7.15
C PHE A 88 -4.64 10.36 -6.80
N ASN A 89 -3.65 10.62 -7.65
CA ASN A 89 -2.78 11.78 -7.59
C ASN A 89 -3.44 12.96 -8.34
N LYS A 90 -3.43 14.17 -7.75
CA LYS A 90 -3.94 15.42 -8.37
C LYS A 90 -2.85 16.35 -8.90
N GLY A 91 -1.62 15.88 -9.05
CA GLY A 91 -0.61 16.53 -9.88
C GLY A 91 0.56 17.14 -9.09
N ASN A 92 1.74 16.73 -9.56
CA ASN A 92 3.03 17.42 -9.63
C ASN A 92 3.87 17.72 -8.38
N GLU A 93 3.56 17.21 -7.18
CA GLU A 93 4.58 17.00 -6.11
C GLU A 93 3.98 16.27 -4.88
N GLU A 94 2.69 16.47 -4.65
CA GLU A 94 1.96 15.87 -3.53
C GLU A 94 1.57 14.42 -3.81
N VAL A 95 1.74 13.58 -2.78
CA VAL A 95 1.53 12.14 -2.83
C VAL A 95 0.25 11.73 -2.09
N SER A 96 -0.21 12.59 -1.17
CA SER A 96 -1.48 12.50 -0.44
C SER A 96 -2.46 13.59 -0.90
N GLN A 97 -3.73 13.43 -0.53
CA GLN A 97 -4.75 14.47 -0.70
C GLN A 97 -4.61 15.63 0.30
N ILE A 98 -3.72 15.49 1.29
CA ILE A 98 -3.54 16.43 2.40
C ILE A 98 -2.10 16.99 2.46
N GLY A 99 -1.43 17.12 1.30
CA GLY A 99 -0.16 17.86 1.19
C GLY A 99 1.13 17.11 1.55
N MET A 100 1.09 15.78 1.72
CA MET A 100 2.28 14.99 2.02
C MET A 100 3.18 14.88 0.79
N THR A 101 4.42 15.34 0.93
CA THR A 101 5.44 15.30 -0.12
C THR A 101 6.03 13.89 -0.29
N GLN A 102 6.70 13.66 -1.44
CA GLN A 102 7.46 12.41 -1.67
C GLN A 102 8.56 12.18 -0.62
N LYS A 103 9.21 13.26 -0.16
CA LYS A 103 10.26 13.20 0.86
C LYS A 103 9.71 12.77 2.22
N GLN A 104 8.56 13.30 2.61
CA GLN A 104 7.85 12.87 3.82
C GLN A 104 7.38 11.41 3.71
N LEU A 105 6.86 10.99 2.55
CA LEU A 105 6.54 9.58 2.32
C LEU A 105 7.76 8.69 2.53
N GLN A 106 8.91 9.08 1.99
CA GLN A 106 10.16 8.32 2.16
C GLN A 106 10.55 8.20 3.63
N ILE A 107 10.52 9.31 4.39
CA ILE A 107 10.87 9.34 5.81
C ILE A 107 9.93 8.44 6.62
N LEU A 108 8.62 8.62 6.44
CA LEU A 108 7.61 7.82 7.13
C LEU A 108 7.67 6.35 6.76
N SER A 109 7.90 6.01 5.49
CA SER A 109 8.07 4.62 5.04
C SER A 109 9.32 3.99 5.67
N ASN A 110 10.45 4.69 5.67
CA ASN A 110 11.66 4.19 6.30
C ASN A 110 11.48 3.98 7.81
N ARG A 111 10.77 4.89 8.50
CA ARG A 111 10.44 4.70 9.92
C ARG A 111 9.44 3.56 10.13
N GLY A 112 8.43 3.44 9.28
CA GLY A 112 7.37 2.44 9.35
C GLY A 112 7.87 0.99 9.26
N LEU A 113 9.02 0.74 8.62
CA LEU A 113 9.68 -0.57 8.63
C LEU A 113 10.00 -1.08 10.04
N LYS A 114 10.23 -0.18 11.01
CA LYS A 114 10.55 -0.52 12.41
C LYS A 114 9.30 -0.76 13.27
N LEU A 115 8.12 -0.38 12.78
CA LEU A 115 6.88 -0.45 13.56
C LEU A 115 6.13 -1.75 13.28
N LYS A 116 5.33 -2.20 14.25
CA LYS A 116 4.44 -3.36 14.11
C LYS A 116 3.02 -2.89 13.78
N LEU A 117 2.88 -2.19 12.65
CA LEU A 117 1.62 -1.63 12.16
C LEU A 117 1.40 -2.07 10.71
N PRO A 118 0.87 -3.29 10.46
CA PRO A 118 0.74 -3.86 9.12
C PRO A 118 -0.04 -2.95 8.17
N ASP A 119 -1.02 -2.21 8.68
CA ASP A 119 -1.87 -1.32 7.89
C ASP A 119 -1.07 -0.17 7.32
N ALA A 120 -0.33 0.56 8.17
CA ALA A 120 0.58 1.60 7.71
C ALA A 120 1.61 1.05 6.72
N LYS A 121 2.21 -0.11 7.02
CA LYS A 121 3.17 -0.75 6.10
C LYS A 121 2.55 -1.05 4.74
N SER A 122 1.33 -1.56 4.72
CA SER A 122 0.62 -1.90 3.48
C SER A 122 0.31 -0.63 2.67
N GLN A 123 -0.07 0.46 3.33
CA GLN A 123 -0.32 1.76 2.70
C GLN A 123 0.98 2.39 2.15
N PHE A 124 2.08 2.32 2.90
CA PHE A 124 3.40 2.75 2.42
C PHE A 124 3.85 1.92 1.21
N ALA A 125 3.83 0.59 1.33
CA ALA A 125 4.17 -0.32 0.24
C ALA A 125 3.30 -0.07 -1.01
N ALA A 126 2.02 0.24 -0.84
CA ALA A 126 1.12 0.57 -1.94
C ALA A 126 1.39 1.94 -2.59
N SER A 127 2.14 2.83 -1.93
CA SER A 127 2.31 4.24 -2.33
C SER A 127 3.72 4.61 -2.77
N LEU A 128 4.74 3.83 -2.39
CA LEU A 128 6.15 4.10 -2.72
C LEU A 128 6.44 4.23 -4.23
N TYR A 129 5.60 3.65 -5.10
CA TYR A 129 5.75 3.83 -6.56
C TYR A 129 5.56 5.28 -7.03
N LYS A 130 5.02 6.15 -6.16
CA LYS A 130 4.78 7.57 -6.42
C LYS A 130 6.00 8.46 -6.13
N ILE A 131 7.09 7.90 -5.60
CA ILE A 131 8.35 8.63 -5.39
C ILE A 131 9.14 8.64 -6.72
N ASP A 132 9.57 9.82 -7.16
CA ASP A 132 10.27 10.02 -8.43
C ASP A 132 11.64 9.34 -8.44
N ASN A 133 12.34 9.32 -7.31
CA ASN A 133 13.57 8.55 -7.16
C ASN A 133 13.25 7.05 -7.08
N LYS A 134 13.15 6.42 -8.25
CA LYS A 134 12.83 5.00 -8.40
C LYS A 134 13.80 4.08 -7.64
N SER A 135 15.09 4.41 -7.57
CA SER A 135 16.08 3.59 -6.88
C SER A 135 15.76 3.49 -5.38
N VAL A 136 15.46 4.64 -4.76
CA VAL A 136 15.08 4.69 -3.34
C VAL A 136 13.75 3.99 -3.10
N ALA A 137 12.76 4.20 -3.98
CA ALA A 137 11.47 3.53 -3.90
C ALA A 137 11.61 2.00 -3.97
N ILE A 138 12.40 1.49 -4.93
CA ILE A 138 12.68 0.06 -5.10
C ILE A 138 13.37 -0.50 -3.86
N GLU A 139 14.37 0.18 -3.31
CA GLU A 139 15.08 -0.28 -2.11
C GLU A 139 14.12 -0.46 -0.92
N LEU A 140 13.26 0.53 -0.66
CA LEU A 140 12.26 0.44 0.41
C LEU A 140 11.23 -0.65 0.13
N LEU A 141 10.73 -0.76 -1.11
CA LEU A 141 9.78 -1.79 -1.49
C LEU A 141 10.34 -3.19 -1.29
N LEU A 142 11.62 -3.43 -1.64
CA LEU A 142 12.26 -4.72 -1.38
C LEU A 142 12.34 -5.05 0.11
N LYS A 143 12.50 -4.06 0.99
CA LYS A 143 12.41 -4.26 2.45
C LYS A 143 10.99 -4.66 2.87
N TYR A 144 9.95 -3.97 2.37
CA TYR A 144 8.55 -4.35 2.61
C TYR A 144 8.15 -5.70 2.01
N TYR A 145 8.79 -6.14 0.93
CA TYR A 145 8.55 -7.46 0.35
C TYR A 145 9.07 -8.61 1.26
N ASN A 146 9.94 -8.31 2.22
CA ASN A 146 10.39 -9.26 3.24
C ASN A 146 9.56 -9.19 4.54
N ASP A 147 8.45 -8.45 4.55
CA ASP A 147 7.58 -8.36 5.72
C ASP A 147 6.88 -9.69 6.04
N GLU A 148 6.55 -9.90 7.31
CA GLU A 148 5.85 -11.09 7.78
C GLU A 148 4.40 -11.14 7.27
N ASP A 149 3.79 -9.97 7.10
CA ASP A 149 2.42 -9.84 6.63
C ASP A 149 2.31 -10.04 5.10
N GLU A 150 1.46 -10.98 4.68
CA GLU A 150 1.27 -11.34 3.27
C GLU A 150 0.68 -10.19 2.44
N TYR A 151 -0.18 -9.38 3.03
CA TYR A 151 -0.80 -8.24 2.36
C TYR A 151 0.22 -7.13 2.11
N VAL A 152 1.10 -6.85 3.07
CA VAL A 152 2.24 -5.92 2.90
C VAL A 152 3.14 -6.38 1.75
N ARG A 153 3.51 -7.66 1.72
CA ARG A 153 4.33 -8.22 0.62
C ARG A 153 3.66 -8.04 -0.74
N ARG A 154 2.35 -8.31 -0.83
CA ARG A 154 1.56 -8.12 -2.05
C ARG A 154 1.48 -6.66 -2.50
N CYS A 155 1.24 -5.73 -1.58
CA CYS A 155 1.27 -4.29 -1.86
C CYS A 155 2.63 -3.87 -2.43
N SER A 156 3.72 -4.35 -1.83
CA SER A 156 5.07 -4.07 -2.31
C SER A 156 5.30 -4.62 -3.72
N LEU A 157 4.96 -5.89 -3.96
CA LEU A 157 5.13 -6.53 -5.27
C LEU A 157 4.38 -5.81 -6.39
N ARG A 158 3.16 -5.35 -6.10
CA ARG A 158 2.37 -4.54 -7.05
C ARG A 158 3.05 -3.20 -7.35
N SER A 159 3.62 -2.53 -6.36
CA SER A 159 4.35 -1.27 -6.57
C SER A 159 5.67 -1.47 -7.31
N LEU A 160 6.40 -2.56 -7.03
CA LEU A 160 7.60 -2.94 -7.80
C LEU A 160 7.26 -3.17 -9.29
N HIS A 161 6.10 -3.78 -9.56
CA HIS A 161 5.61 -3.94 -10.93
C HIS A 161 5.34 -2.59 -11.60
N LYS A 162 4.65 -1.66 -10.91
CA LYS A 162 4.40 -0.29 -11.43
C LYS A 162 5.70 0.47 -11.75
N LEU A 163 6.77 0.19 -11.02
CA LEU A 163 8.09 0.78 -11.25
C LEU A 163 8.92 0.06 -12.33
N ALA A 164 8.38 -0.98 -12.95
CA ALA A 164 9.06 -1.84 -13.91
C ALA A 164 10.37 -2.43 -13.35
N TYR A 165 10.34 -2.94 -12.11
CA TYR A 165 11.51 -3.58 -11.50
C TYR A 165 11.95 -4.81 -12.30
N ASN A 166 13.19 -4.79 -12.81
CA ASN A 166 13.70 -5.79 -13.75
C ASN A 166 13.73 -7.22 -13.17
N GLU A 167 14.00 -7.36 -11.87
CA GLU A 167 14.15 -8.64 -11.16
C GLU A 167 12.83 -9.09 -10.50
N ILE A 168 11.68 -8.76 -11.09
CA ILE A 168 10.37 -9.06 -10.50
C ILE A 168 9.97 -10.55 -10.61
N ASN A 169 10.44 -11.26 -11.65
CA ASN A 169 10.06 -12.67 -11.86
C ASN A 169 10.49 -13.61 -10.72
N PRO A 170 11.72 -13.52 -10.17
CA PRO A 170 12.09 -14.25 -8.96
C PRO A 170 11.14 -14.02 -7.78
N LEU A 171 10.69 -12.77 -7.57
CA LEU A 171 9.74 -12.43 -6.50
C LEU A 171 8.36 -13.04 -6.76
N LEU A 172 7.86 -12.97 -8.00
CA LEU A 172 6.58 -13.59 -8.38
C LEU A 172 6.63 -15.12 -8.19
N LEU A 173 7.74 -15.76 -8.55
CA LEU A 173 7.93 -17.20 -8.33
C LEU A 173 7.96 -17.56 -6.83
N LYS A 174 8.59 -16.74 -5.99
CA LYS A 174 8.58 -16.91 -4.54
C LYS A 174 7.15 -16.78 -4.00
N THR A 175 6.44 -15.70 -4.33
CA THR A 175 5.05 -15.46 -3.92
C THR A 175 4.10 -16.56 -4.39
N TRP A 176 4.26 -17.07 -5.61
CA TRP A 176 3.46 -18.20 -6.11
C TRP A 176 3.63 -19.47 -5.26
N LYS A 177 4.86 -19.75 -4.82
CA LYS A 177 5.21 -20.93 -4.01
C LYS A 177 4.65 -20.86 -2.59
N GLU A 178 4.43 -19.67 -2.05
CA GLU A 178 3.76 -19.47 -0.75
C GLU A 178 2.31 -20.00 -0.74
N ASN A 179 1.73 -20.28 -1.92
CA ASN A 179 0.43 -20.93 -2.07
C ASN A 179 -0.75 -20.16 -1.45
N SER A 180 -0.60 -18.87 -1.18
CA SER A 180 -1.73 -17.95 -0.90
C SER A 180 -2.61 -17.82 -2.15
N GLU A 181 -3.94 -17.85 -1.98
CA GLU A 181 -4.89 -17.61 -3.08
C GLU A 181 -4.69 -16.23 -3.70
N HIS A 182 -4.67 -15.18 -2.87
CA HIS A 182 -4.48 -13.81 -3.32
C HIS A 182 -3.09 -13.57 -3.92
N GLY A 183 -2.06 -14.18 -3.32
CA GLY A 183 -0.69 -14.13 -3.85
C GLY A 183 -0.60 -14.72 -5.26
N ARG A 184 -1.24 -15.88 -5.50
CA ARG A 184 -1.30 -16.51 -6.83
C ARG A 184 -2.07 -15.67 -7.84
N MET A 185 -3.22 -15.11 -7.46
CA MET A 185 -3.98 -14.23 -8.34
C MET A 185 -3.15 -13.02 -8.78
N MET A 186 -2.44 -12.37 -7.85
CA MET A 186 -1.54 -11.26 -8.15
C MET A 186 -0.42 -11.66 -9.12
N CYS A 187 0.18 -12.83 -8.91
CA CYS A 187 1.21 -13.35 -9.83
C CYS A 187 0.67 -13.53 -11.25
N LEU A 188 -0.54 -14.10 -11.39
CA LEU A 188 -1.18 -14.25 -12.70
C LEU A 188 -1.44 -12.91 -13.37
N GLN A 189 -1.94 -11.91 -12.62
CA GLN A 189 -2.18 -10.57 -13.15
C GLN A 189 -0.89 -9.99 -13.73
N ILE A 190 0.17 -9.94 -12.92
CA ILE A 190 1.44 -9.33 -13.31
C ILE A 190 2.06 -10.11 -14.49
N TRP A 191 2.15 -11.44 -14.44
CA TRP A 191 2.67 -12.21 -15.57
C TRP A 191 1.85 -12.03 -16.85
N SER A 192 0.54 -11.80 -16.75
CA SER A 192 -0.28 -11.56 -17.94
C SER A 192 0.17 -10.31 -18.71
N GLU A 193 0.82 -9.37 -18.03
CA GLU A 193 1.31 -8.10 -18.56
C GLU A 193 2.80 -8.19 -18.96
N ILE A 194 3.64 -8.92 -18.22
CA ILE A 194 5.11 -8.87 -18.39
C ILE A 194 5.78 -10.18 -18.85
N ASN A 195 5.09 -11.33 -18.77
CA ASN A 195 5.71 -12.63 -19.09
C ASN A 195 4.66 -13.65 -19.53
N GLU A 196 4.44 -13.75 -20.85
CA GLU A 196 3.43 -14.61 -21.44
C GLU A 196 3.68 -16.11 -21.18
N ASP A 197 4.92 -16.56 -21.17
CA ASP A 197 5.26 -17.97 -20.92
C ASP A 197 4.88 -18.38 -19.50
N TYR A 198 5.22 -17.56 -18.51
CA TYR A 198 4.84 -17.81 -17.12
C TYR A 198 3.34 -17.70 -16.94
N PHE A 199 2.69 -16.71 -17.54
CA PHE A 199 1.24 -16.60 -17.52
C PHE A 199 0.56 -17.86 -18.06
N ASN A 200 0.97 -18.34 -19.23
CA ASN A 200 0.41 -19.53 -19.86
C ASN A 200 0.62 -20.79 -19.02
N LYS A 201 1.81 -20.94 -18.44
CA LYS A 201 2.12 -22.07 -17.55
C LYS A 201 1.25 -22.03 -16.29
N TYR A 202 1.26 -20.92 -15.57
CA TYR A 202 0.67 -20.84 -14.23
C TYR A 202 -0.86 -20.64 -14.26
N SER A 203 -1.42 -20.01 -15.29
CA SER A 203 -2.88 -19.94 -15.45
C SER A 203 -3.51 -21.32 -15.67
N ARG A 204 -2.84 -22.24 -16.38
CA ARG A 204 -3.30 -23.64 -16.53
C ARG A 204 -3.31 -24.38 -15.19
N VAL A 205 -2.33 -24.10 -14.33
CA VAL A 205 -2.28 -24.65 -12.97
C VAL A 205 -3.42 -24.09 -12.13
N ALA A 206 -3.62 -22.76 -12.12
CA ALA A 206 -4.67 -22.12 -11.34
C ALA A 206 -6.10 -22.51 -11.77
N GLN A 207 -6.36 -22.68 -13.07
CA GLN A 207 -7.67 -23.12 -13.55
C GLN A 207 -8.09 -24.51 -13.01
N LYS A 208 -7.12 -25.37 -12.68
CA LYS A 208 -7.33 -26.70 -12.09
C LYS A 208 -7.24 -26.70 -10.56
N ASP A 209 -6.99 -25.54 -9.94
CA ASP A 209 -6.90 -25.42 -8.48
C ASP A 209 -8.27 -25.68 -7.85
N LYS A 210 -8.29 -26.31 -6.67
CA LYS A 210 -9.53 -26.66 -5.96
C LYS A 210 -10.21 -25.43 -5.37
N ARG A 211 -9.48 -24.33 -5.17
CA ARG A 211 -10.04 -23.08 -4.67
C ARG A 211 -10.81 -22.40 -5.79
N GLU A 212 -12.11 -22.29 -5.59
CA GLU A 212 -13.04 -21.80 -6.61
C GLU A 212 -12.70 -20.38 -7.06
N TYR A 213 -12.29 -19.51 -6.13
CA TYR A 213 -12.00 -18.12 -6.44
C TYR A 213 -10.75 -17.97 -7.32
N LEU A 214 -9.63 -18.62 -6.97
CA LEU A 214 -8.44 -18.69 -7.83
C LEU A 214 -8.73 -19.29 -9.21
N SER A 215 -9.47 -20.40 -9.26
CA SER A 215 -9.81 -21.07 -10.52
C SER A 215 -10.65 -20.17 -11.43
N LYS A 216 -11.75 -19.60 -10.91
CA LYS A 216 -12.61 -18.67 -11.66
C LYS A 216 -11.84 -17.42 -12.10
N TYR A 217 -10.98 -16.87 -11.24
CA TYR A 217 -10.14 -15.73 -11.58
C TYR A 217 -9.22 -16.03 -12.77
N ALA A 218 -8.54 -17.17 -12.75
CA ALA A 218 -7.65 -17.58 -13.84
C ALA A 218 -8.41 -17.80 -15.16
N GLN A 219 -9.59 -18.43 -15.12
CA GLN A 219 -10.44 -18.61 -16.31
C GLN A 219 -10.87 -17.26 -16.92
N ARG A 220 -11.29 -16.32 -16.07
CA ARG A 220 -11.66 -14.97 -16.51
C ARG A 220 -10.48 -14.25 -17.17
N LEU A 221 -9.32 -14.25 -16.53
CA LEU A 221 -8.13 -13.55 -17.02
C LEU A 221 -7.64 -14.11 -18.38
N VAL A 222 -7.70 -15.43 -18.57
CA VAL A 222 -7.39 -16.07 -19.86
C VAL A 222 -8.39 -15.67 -20.96
N LYS A 223 -9.68 -15.58 -20.62
CA LYS A 223 -10.74 -15.14 -21.55
C LYS A 223 -10.55 -13.67 -21.96
N GLU A 224 -10.24 -12.79 -21.01
CA GLU A 224 -9.97 -11.36 -21.25
C GLU A 224 -8.78 -11.20 -22.21
N LYS A 225 -7.65 -11.86 -21.92
CA LYS A 225 -6.45 -11.81 -22.78
C LYS A 225 -6.71 -12.33 -24.20
N SER A 226 -7.47 -13.41 -24.32
CA SER A 226 -7.86 -13.97 -25.62
C SER A 226 -8.75 -13.03 -26.42
N THR A 227 -9.60 -12.25 -25.75
CA THR A 227 -10.50 -11.27 -26.38
C THR A 227 -9.71 -10.06 -26.88
N MET A 228 -8.79 -9.53 -26.06
CA MET A 228 -7.91 -8.42 -26.45
C MET A 228 -7.07 -8.77 -27.69
N ALA A 229 -6.42 -9.93 -27.69
CA ALA A 229 -5.61 -10.38 -28.83
C ALA A 229 -6.41 -10.56 -30.13
N ARG A 230 -7.72 -10.84 -30.06
CA ARG A 230 -8.60 -10.91 -31.25
C ARG A 230 -8.96 -9.53 -31.78
N ASN A 231 -9.15 -8.56 -30.90
CA ASN A 231 -9.47 -7.19 -31.27
C ASN A 231 -8.27 -6.50 -31.93
N ASP A 232 -7.06 -6.67 -31.39
CA ASP A 232 -5.84 -6.10 -31.97
C ASP A 232 -5.59 -6.62 -33.39
N LYS A 233 -5.81 -7.93 -33.62
CA LYS A 233 -5.71 -8.56 -34.95
C LYS A 233 -6.76 -8.09 -35.96
N ARG A 234 -7.89 -7.56 -35.50
CA ARG A 234 -8.92 -6.99 -36.39
C ARG A 234 -8.56 -5.56 -36.80
N ILE A 235 -8.03 -4.78 -35.87
CA ILE A 235 -7.60 -3.40 -36.12
C ILE A 235 -6.41 -3.36 -37.08
N SER A 236 -5.42 -4.24 -36.91
CA SER A 236 -4.24 -4.31 -37.79
C SER A 236 -4.51 -4.82 -39.21
N LYS A 237 -5.72 -5.33 -39.50
CA LYS A 237 -6.16 -5.74 -40.85
C LYS A 237 -6.99 -4.68 -41.57
N LEU A 238 -7.35 -3.60 -40.88
CA LEU A 238 -8.21 -2.52 -41.39
C LEU A 238 -7.44 -1.21 -41.64
N GLY A 239 -6.17 -1.14 -41.26
CA GLY A 239 -5.23 -0.06 -41.60
C GLY A 239 -4.18 -0.55 -42.57
#